data_AF-A0A0Q9TC98-F1
#
_entry.id   AF-A0A0Q9TC98-F1
#
_cell.length_a   1.000
_cell.length_b   1.000
_cell.length_c   1.000
_cell.angle_alpha   90.00
_cell.angle_beta   90.00
_cell.angle_gamma   90.00
#
_symmetry.space_group_name_H-M   'P 1'
#
loop_
_entity.id
_entity.type
_entity.pdbx_description
1 polymer ?
#
loop_
_entity_poly.entity_id
_entity_poly.type
_entity_poly.pdbx_seq_one_letter_code
_entity_poly.pdbx_strand_id
1 'polypeptide(L)'
;MDPDITAGQRRLEQDVTAAMSKLREAEDRHQRAARVLADALLSANEGGVTWARLTELTGFNSPATTRMRAQRAKNVSELNPSLRWRVEHGGAPRPSKPKPGLSISEAAQRLGVSRTTVYARIQRGELRSVTDDAGHPRVVLEED
;
A
#
# COMPACT_ATOMS: atom_id res chain seq x y z
N MET A 1 -13.76 -10.01 50.67
CA MET A 1 -13.21 -10.19 49.31
C MET A 1 -13.21 -11.69 49.07
N ASP A 2 -14.03 -12.18 48.15
CA ASP A 2 -14.31 -13.60 48.02
C ASP A 2 -13.14 -14.32 47.30
N PRO A 3 -12.40 -15.21 47.96
CA PRO A 3 -11.19 -15.82 47.39
C PRO A 3 -11.46 -16.63 46.11
N ASP A 4 -12.71 -17.05 45.90
CA ASP A 4 -13.12 -17.88 44.75
C ASP A 4 -13.20 -17.06 43.44
N ILE A 5 -13.62 -15.78 43.53
CA ILE A 5 -13.63 -14.84 42.38
C ILE A 5 -12.20 -14.64 41.84
N THR A 6 -11.22 -14.56 42.74
CA THR A 6 -9.80 -14.36 42.41
C THR A 6 -9.16 -15.60 41.79
N ALA A 7 -9.65 -16.80 42.10
CA ALA A 7 -9.16 -18.04 41.48
C ALA A 7 -9.69 -18.19 40.04
N GLY A 8 -10.97 -17.91 39.81
CA GLY A 8 -11.58 -17.92 38.47
C GLY A 8 -10.94 -16.89 37.53
N GLN A 9 -10.70 -15.67 38.01
CA GLN A 9 -10.04 -14.62 37.22
C GLN A 9 -8.62 -15.00 36.79
N ARG A 10 -7.80 -15.53 37.72
CA ARG A 10 -6.43 -15.97 37.41
C ARG A 10 -6.39 -17.08 36.37
N ARG A 11 -7.36 -18.01 36.39
CA ARG A 11 -7.46 -19.06 35.37
C ARG A 11 -7.77 -18.49 33.99
N LEU A 12 -8.72 -17.55 33.90
CA LEU A 12 -9.04 -16.88 32.63
C LEU A 12 -7.84 -16.09 32.08
N GLU A 13 -7.11 -15.38 32.92
CA GLU A 13 -5.89 -14.66 32.51
C GLU A 13 -4.80 -15.61 32.01
N GLN A 14 -4.62 -16.77 32.67
CA GLN A 14 -3.71 -17.82 32.23
C GLN A 14 -4.12 -18.41 30.88
N ASP A 15 -5.42 -18.67 30.67
CA ASP A 15 -5.95 -19.21 29.43
C ASP A 15 -5.78 -18.21 28.27
N VAL A 16 -6.05 -16.91 28.49
CA VAL A 16 -5.81 -15.86 27.49
C VAL A 16 -4.32 -15.75 27.15
N THR A 17 -3.45 -15.77 28.16
CA THR A 17 -1.99 -15.71 27.95
C THR A 17 -1.50 -16.91 27.14
N ALA A 18 -1.98 -18.12 27.46
CA ALA A 18 -1.65 -19.33 26.72
C ALA A 18 -2.17 -19.29 25.27
N ALA A 19 -3.39 -18.79 25.06
CA ALA A 19 -3.95 -18.61 23.72
C ALA A 19 -3.15 -17.61 22.88
N MET A 20 -2.73 -16.49 23.47
CA MET A 20 -1.88 -15.49 22.82
C MET A 20 -0.51 -16.06 22.45
N SER A 21 0.12 -16.87 23.30
CA SER A 21 1.38 -17.55 22.97
C SER A 21 1.22 -18.47 21.76
N LYS A 22 0.16 -19.30 21.76
CA LYS A 22 -0.13 -20.21 20.64
C LYS A 22 -0.38 -19.47 19.34
N LEU A 23 -1.07 -18.33 19.38
CA LEU A 23 -1.30 -17.49 18.21
C LEU A 23 0.02 -16.96 17.65
N ARG A 24 0.88 -16.37 18.51
CA ARG A 24 2.20 -15.87 18.10
C ARG A 24 3.06 -16.96 17.47
N GLU A 25 3.10 -18.15 18.08
CA GLU A 25 3.85 -19.28 17.52
C GLU A 25 3.32 -19.73 16.14
N ALA A 26 2.00 -19.70 15.94
CA ALA A 26 1.39 -20.01 14.65
C ALA A 26 1.73 -18.94 13.60
N GLU A 27 1.64 -17.67 13.96
CA GLU A 27 2.01 -16.54 13.10
C GLU A 27 3.48 -16.59 12.71
N ASP A 28 4.38 -16.83 13.67
CA ASP A 28 5.80 -16.97 13.45
C ASP A 28 6.14 -18.13 12.51
N ARG A 29 5.50 -19.29 12.70
CA ARG A 29 5.65 -20.43 11.78
C ARG A 29 5.17 -20.08 10.39
N HIS A 30 4.02 -19.43 10.27
CA HIS A 30 3.48 -18.99 8.99
C HIS A 30 4.38 -17.96 8.30
N GLN A 31 4.94 -16.99 9.02
CA GLN A 31 5.87 -16.00 8.49
C GLN A 31 7.16 -16.66 7.98
N ARG A 32 7.75 -17.58 8.76
CA ARG A 32 8.93 -18.34 8.33
C ARG A 32 8.65 -19.16 7.07
N ALA A 33 7.56 -19.92 7.06
CA ALA A 33 7.16 -20.71 5.89
C ALA A 33 6.91 -19.84 4.65
N ALA A 34 6.26 -18.68 4.82
CA ALA A 34 6.02 -17.73 3.74
C ALA A 34 7.33 -17.14 3.17
N ARG A 35 8.35 -16.91 4.01
CA ARG A 35 9.66 -16.43 3.57
C ARG A 35 10.40 -17.50 2.76
N VAL A 36 10.44 -18.75 3.27
CA VAL A 36 11.03 -19.88 2.54
C VAL A 36 10.40 -20.05 1.16
N LEU A 37 9.07 -19.96 1.07
CA LEU A 37 8.37 -20.02 -0.21
C LEU A 37 8.75 -18.84 -1.13
N ALA A 38 8.83 -17.62 -0.57
CA ALA A 38 9.20 -16.44 -1.35
C ALA A 38 10.63 -16.57 -1.94
N ASP A 39 11.58 -17.06 -1.13
CA ASP A 39 12.97 -17.29 -1.55
C ASP A 39 13.04 -18.34 -2.67
N ALA A 40 12.29 -19.44 -2.54
CA ALA A 40 12.21 -20.49 -3.55
C ALA A 40 11.60 -19.99 -4.87
N LEU A 41 10.53 -19.19 -4.81
CA LEU A 41 9.91 -18.59 -5.98
C LEU A 41 10.85 -17.64 -6.71
N LEU A 42 11.57 -16.80 -5.97
CA LEU A 42 12.50 -15.85 -6.57
C LEU A 42 13.68 -16.57 -7.23
N SER A 43 14.29 -17.53 -6.52
CA SER A 43 15.40 -18.34 -7.03
C SER A 43 15.01 -19.13 -8.29
N ALA A 44 13.82 -19.73 -8.32
CA ALA A 44 13.33 -20.44 -9.49
C ALA A 44 13.11 -19.51 -10.70
N ASN A 45 12.57 -18.31 -10.46
CA ASN A 45 12.39 -17.32 -11.52
C ASN A 45 13.75 -16.80 -12.04
N GLU A 46 14.73 -16.58 -11.17
CA GLU A 46 16.10 -16.20 -11.56
C GLU A 46 16.79 -17.32 -12.35
N GLY A 47 16.46 -18.58 -12.07
CA GLY A 47 16.84 -19.76 -12.86
C GLY A 47 16.07 -19.93 -14.18
N GLY A 48 15.19 -18.99 -14.55
CA GLY A 48 14.48 -18.99 -15.83
C GLY A 48 13.08 -19.60 -15.82
N VAL A 49 12.56 -20.06 -14.68
CA VAL A 49 11.18 -20.55 -14.59
C VAL A 49 10.21 -19.37 -14.69
N THR A 50 9.26 -19.44 -15.62
CA THR A 50 8.33 -18.33 -15.83
C THR A 50 7.33 -18.20 -14.67
N TRP A 51 6.85 -16.98 -14.41
CA TRP A 51 5.80 -16.73 -13.41
C TRP A 51 4.52 -17.51 -13.67
N ALA A 52 4.16 -17.78 -14.94
CA ALA A 52 3.02 -18.62 -15.29
C ALA A 52 3.19 -20.04 -14.76
N ARG A 53 4.35 -20.65 -15.01
CA ARG A 53 4.65 -22.01 -14.52
C ARG A 53 4.71 -22.08 -13.00
N LEU A 54 5.30 -21.09 -12.33
CA LEU A 54 5.33 -21.02 -10.87
C LEU A 54 3.91 -20.90 -10.27
N THR A 55 3.00 -20.23 -10.96
CA THR A 55 1.61 -20.09 -10.54
C THR A 55 0.88 -21.42 -10.60
N GLU A 56 1.07 -22.19 -11.68
CA GLU A 56 0.55 -23.56 -11.79
C GLU A 56 1.08 -24.47 -10.68
N LEU A 57 2.37 -24.40 -10.37
CA LEU A 57 3.00 -25.24 -9.34
C LEU A 57 2.54 -24.90 -7.91
N THR A 58 2.24 -23.64 -7.65
CA THR A 58 1.83 -23.17 -6.31
C THR A 58 0.32 -23.18 -6.09
N GLY A 59 -0.48 -23.33 -7.15
CA GLY A 59 -1.93 -23.21 -7.07
C GLY A 59 -2.41 -21.79 -6.77
N PHE A 60 -1.59 -20.78 -7.01
CA PHE A 60 -2.03 -19.39 -6.86
C PHE A 60 -2.95 -18.96 -8.01
N ASN A 61 -3.79 -17.96 -7.73
CA ASN A 61 -4.81 -17.52 -8.68
C ASN A 61 -4.25 -16.75 -9.88
N SER A 62 -3.03 -16.19 -9.77
CA SER A 62 -2.44 -15.42 -10.88
C SER A 62 -0.91 -15.27 -10.78
N PRO A 63 -0.22 -15.03 -11.91
CA PRO A 63 1.20 -14.66 -11.93
C PRO A 63 1.52 -13.40 -11.12
N ALA A 64 0.59 -12.44 -11.06
CA ALA A 64 0.76 -11.24 -10.26
C ALA A 64 0.79 -11.56 -8.75
N THR A 65 -0.10 -12.46 -8.30
CA THR A 65 -0.11 -12.95 -6.92
C THR A 65 1.19 -13.68 -6.58
N THR A 66 1.63 -14.59 -7.45
CA THR A 66 2.89 -15.33 -7.28
C THR A 66 4.09 -14.39 -7.16
N ARG A 67 4.19 -13.40 -8.05
CA ARG A 67 5.25 -12.38 -8.01
C ARG A 67 5.20 -11.54 -6.73
N MET A 68 4.02 -11.11 -6.30
CA MET A 68 3.86 -10.35 -5.05
C MET A 68 4.32 -11.18 -3.84
N ARG A 69 4.01 -12.49 -3.81
CA ARG A 69 4.48 -13.38 -2.74
C ARG A 69 5.99 -13.52 -2.76
N ALA A 70 6.61 -13.67 -3.93
CA ALA A 70 8.07 -13.73 -4.09
C ALA A 70 8.78 -12.46 -3.61
N GLN A 71 8.15 -11.28 -3.74
CA GLN A 71 8.73 -10.02 -3.25
C GLN A 71 8.95 -9.98 -1.73
N ARG A 72 8.35 -10.90 -0.97
CA ARG A 72 8.57 -11.01 0.49
C ARG A 72 9.97 -11.53 0.86
N ALA A 73 10.67 -12.15 -0.08
CA ALA A 73 12.07 -12.54 0.07
C ALA A 73 13.02 -11.34 0.08
N LYS A 74 12.63 -10.26 -0.61
CA LYS A 74 13.48 -9.11 -0.87
C LYS A 74 13.69 -8.26 0.38
N ASN A 75 14.88 -7.69 0.49
CA ASN A 75 15.15 -6.65 1.49
C ASN A 75 14.33 -5.40 1.17
N VAL A 76 14.02 -4.59 2.20
CA VAL A 76 13.24 -3.34 2.03
C VAL A 76 13.89 -2.39 1.02
N SER A 77 15.23 -2.38 0.95
CA SER A 77 16.04 -1.63 -0.02
C SER A 77 15.88 -2.11 -1.48
N GLU A 78 15.45 -3.35 -1.69
CA GLU A 78 15.24 -3.97 -3.01
C GLU A 78 13.77 -3.92 -3.45
N LEU A 79 12.87 -3.53 -2.55
CA LEU A 79 11.46 -3.31 -2.87
C LEU A 79 11.28 -2.06 -3.75
N ASN A 80 10.25 -2.08 -4.58
CA ASN A 80 9.78 -0.90 -5.31
C ASN A 80 9.48 0.25 -4.32
N PRO A 81 9.77 1.52 -4.66
CA PRO A 81 9.51 2.69 -3.81
C PRO A 81 8.13 2.72 -3.13
N SER A 82 7.07 2.29 -3.80
CA SER A 82 5.71 2.26 -3.24
C SER A 82 5.54 1.22 -2.14
N LEU A 83 6.14 0.04 -2.30
CA LEU A 83 6.12 -1.01 -1.27
C LEU A 83 7.02 -0.64 -0.10
N ARG A 84 8.20 -0.07 -0.38
CA ARG A 84 9.11 0.45 0.63
C ARG A 84 8.43 1.49 1.52
N TRP A 85 7.76 2.48 0.91
CA TRP A 85 6.99 3.49 1.64
C TRP A 85 5.97 2.86 2.60
N ARG A 86 5.19 1.89 2.11
CA ARG A 86 4.17 1.21 2.93
C ARG A 86 4.76 0.43 4.10
N VAL A 87 5.94 -0.16 3.92
CA VAL A 87 6.65 -0.85 5.01
C VAL A 87 7.15 0.15 6.06
N GLU A 88 7.73 1.27 5.63
CA GLU A 88 8.32 2.27 6.52
C GLU A 88 7.29 3.13 7.25
N HIS A 89 6.20 3.52 6.57
CA HIS A 89 5.24 4.53 7.06
C HIS A 89 3.87 3.95 7.39
N GLY A 90 3.71 2.62 7.32
CA GLY A 90 2.42 1.97 7.43
C GLY A 90 1.48 2.40 6.28
N GLY A 91 0.17 2.24 6.47
CA GLY A 91 -0.85 2.65 5.48
C GLY A 91 -0.92 4.16 5.22
N ALA A 92 0.00 4.97 5.75
CA ALA A 92 0.01 6.41 5.57
C ALA A 92 0.11 6.77 4.07
N PRO A 93 -0.71 7.71 3.59
CA PRO A 93 -0.61 8.21 2.22
C PRO A 93 0.77 8.83 2.01
N ARG A 94 1.36 8.57 0.83
CA ARG A 94 2.63 9.19 0.47
C ARG A 94 2.43 10.70 0.33
N PRO A 95 3.28 11.54 0.96
CA PRO A 95 3.19 12.98 0.79
C PRO A 95 3.32 13.29 -0.70
N SER A 96 2.31 13.98 -1.23
CA SER A 96 2.39 14.52 -2.59
C SER A 96 3.39 15.67 -2.58
N LYS A 97 4.25 15.73 -3.59
CA LYS A 97 5.05 16.94 -3.83
C LYS A 97 4.11 18.16 -3.93
N PRO A 98 4.49 19.33 -3.41
CA PRO A 98 3.73 20.56 -3.64
C PRO A 98 3.62 20.78 -5.14
N LYS A 99 2.38 21.02 -5.60
CA LYS A 99 2.07 21.22 -7.01
C LYS A 99 1.79 22.69 -7.26
N PRO A 100 2.27 23.27 -8.36
CA PRO A 100 2.01 24.67 -8.66
C PRO A 100 0.54 24.84 -9.05
N GLY A 101 -0.19 25.70 -8.35
CA GLY A 101 -1.60 26.02 -8.64
C GLY A 101 -2.60 24.93 -8.25
N LEU A 102 -3.88 25.19 -8.56
CA LEU A 102 -5.01 24.33 -8.25
C LEU A 102 -5.20 23.26 -9.33
N SER A 103 -5.61 22.05 -8.97
CA SER A 103 -6.17 21.10 -9.96
C SER A 103 -7.40 21.70 -10.63
N ILE A 104 -7.76 21.18 -11.81
CA ILE A 104 -8.99 21.57 -12.51
C ILE A 104 -10.23 21.39 -11.61
N SER A 105 -10.27 20.33 -10.80
CA SER A 105 -11.38 20.09 -9.86
C SER A 105 -11.43 21.14 -8.75
N GLU A 106 -10.29 21.48 -8.16
CA GLU A 106 -10.19 22.51 -7.12
C GLU A 106 -10.54 23.90 -7.68
N ALA A 107 -10.05 24.23 -8.88
CA ALA A 107 -10.38 25.47 -9.56
C ALA A 107 -11.87 25.55 -9.92
N ALA A 108 -12.47 24.46 -10.39
CA ALA A 108 -13.91 24.37 -10.67
C ALA A 108 -14.73 24.64 -9.41
N GLN A 109 -14.36 24.02 -8.28
CA GLN A 109 -15.02 24.24 -7.00
C GLN A 109 -14.87 25.68 -6.51
N ARG A 110 -13.66 26.25 -6.59
CA ARG A 110 -13.39 27.62 -6.12
C ARG A 110 -14.07 28.70 -6.98
N LEU A 111 -14.19 28.46 -8.29
CA LEU A 111 -14.84 29.38 -9.23
C LEU A 111 -16.36 29.14 -9.36
N GLY A 112 -16.90 28.09 -8.75
CA GLY A 112 -18.32 27.75 -8.85
C GLY A 112 -18.77 27.33 -10.26
N VAL A 113 -17.87 26.72 -11.05
CA VAL A 113 -18.15 26.31 -12.43
C VAL A 113 -17.84 24.83 -12.67
N SER A 114 -18.29 24.28 -13.80
CA SER A 114 -17.95 22.91 -14.19
C SER A 114 -16.47 22.78 -14.59
N ARG A 115 -15.90 21.57 -14.47
CA ARG A 115 -14.54 21.26 -14.97
C ARG A 115 -14.40 21.57 -16.47
N THR A 116 -15.44 21.28 -17.25
CA THR A 116 -15.48 21.58 -18.69
C THR A 116 -15.36 23.09 -18.95
N THR A 117 -16.04 23.90 -18.14
CA THR A 117 -15.94 25.36 -18.20
C THR A 117 -14.52 25.83 -17.89
N VAL A 118 -13.87 25.25 -16.88
CA VAL A 118 -12.46 25.57 -16.57
C VAL A 118 -11.55 25.29 -17.77
N TYR A 119 -11.66 24.10 -18.38
CA TYR A 119 -10.89 23.78 -19.60
C TYR A 119 -11.16 24.76 -20.74
N ALA A 120 -12.43 25.10 -20.99
CA ALA A 120 -12.80 26.06 -22.03
C ALA A 120 -12.27 27.48 -21.74
N ARG A 121 -12.17 27.88 -20.47
CA ARG A 121 -11.56 29.16 -20.07
C ARG A 121 -10.04 29.16 -20.26
N ILE A 122 -9.37 28.06 -19.92
CA ILE A 122 -7.92 27.90 -20.19
C ILE A 122 -7.66 27.98 -21.71
N GLN A 123 -8.43 27.26 -22.52
CA GLN A 123 -8.29 27.27 -23.98
C GLN A 123 -8.52 28.65 -24.60
N ARG A 124 -9.45 29.44 -24.03
CA ARG A 124 -9.71 30.83 -24.45
C ARG A 124 -8.70 31.84 -23.88
N GLY A 125 -7.73 31.41 -23.08
CA GLY A 125 -6.75 32.29 -22.44
C GLY A 125 -7.30 33.11 -21.27
N GLU A 126 -8.53 32.84 -20.82
CA GLU A 126 -9.19 33.53 -19.72
C GLU A 126 -8.68 33.06 -18.34
N LEU A 127 -8.05 31.89 -18.27
CA LEU A 127 -7.39 31.37 -17.07
C LEU A 127 -5.95 30.98 -17.40
N ARG A 128 -5.01 31.43 -16.56
CA ARG A 128 -3.62 30.97 -16.63
C ARG A 128 -3.53 29.55 -16.11
N SER A 129 -2.76 28.72 -16.80
CA SER A 129 -2.48 27.36 -16.34
C SER A 129 -1.02 26.99 -16.53
N VAL A 130 -0.53 26.14 -15.63
CA VAL A 130 0.79 25.52 -15.66
C VAL A 130 0.64 24.01 -15.65
N THR A 131 1.65 23.27 -16.11
CA THR A 131 1.61 21.81 -16.12
C THR A 131 2.41 21.29 -14.93
N ASP A 132 1.87 20.34 -14.18
CA ASP A 132 2.63 19.69 -13.09
C ASP A 132 3.65 18.66 -13.62
N ASP A 133 4.52 18.14 -12.75
CA ASP A 133 5.52 17.11 -13.10
C ASP A 133 4.92 15.87 -13.80
N ALA A 134 3.62 15.63 -13.64
CA ALA A 134 2.91 14.49 -14.22
C ALA A 134 2.18 14.84 -15.54
N GLY A 135 2.35 16.05 -16.06
CA GLY A 135 1.72 16.47 -17.32
C GLY A 135 0.27 16.95 -17.15
N HIS A 136 -0.20 17.18 -15.92
CA HIS A 136 -1.57 17.62 -15.69
C HIS A 136 -1.69 19.14 -15.61
N PRO A 137 -2.69 19.76 -16.26
CA PRO A 137 -2.91 21.20 -16.17
C PRO A 137 -3.38 21.61 -14.77
N ARG A 138 -2.84 22.72 -14.29
CA ARG A 138 -3.09 23.34 -13.00
C ARG A 138 -3.41 24.81 -13.20
N VAL A 139 -4.48 25.31 -12.59
CA VAL A 139 -4.90 26.71 -12.70
C VAL A 139 -4.14 27.57 -11.70
N VAL A 140 -3.55 28.66 -12.16
CA VAL A 140 -2.95 29.69 -11.32
C VAL A 140 -3.97 30.82 -11.20
N LEU A 141 -4.58 30.95 -10.04
CA LEU A 141 -5.41 32.11 -9.72
C LEU A 141 -4.49 33.16 -9.07
N GLU A 142 -4.52 34.38 -9.57
CA GLU A 142 -3.93 35.51 -8.85
C GLU A 142 -4.87 35.79 -7.66
N GLU A 143 -4.37 35.63 -6.43
CA GLU A 143 -5.10 36.06 -5.24
C GLU A 143 -4.88 37.58 -5.11
N ASP A 144 -5.97 38.35 -5.16
CA ASP A 144 -5.99 39.78 -4.82
C ASP A 144 -5.66 39.99 -3.32
#